data_AF-A0A5C6XTZ8-F1
#
_entry.id   AF-A0A5C6XTZ8-F1
#
_cell.length_a   1.000
_cell.length_b   1.000
_cell.length_c   1.000
_cell.angle_alpha   90.00
_cell.angle_beta   90.00
_cell.angle_gamma   90.00
#
_symmetry.space_group_name_H-M   'P 1'
#
loop_
_entity.id
_entity.type
_entity.pdbx_description
1 polymer ?
#
loop_
_entity_poly.entity_id
_entity_poly.type
_entity_poly.pdbx_seq_one_letter_code
_entity_poly.pdbx_strand_id
1 'polypeptide(L)'
;MSKSSSNDGIGILGLLGVAFVVLKLTNFIDWSWWYVTLPFWGGIALVLIGLGIYVLYQLLTAKKGRVPKMKKPPKPPIRKSRFQQKLDEKMAEAELLKSKSQE
;
A
#
# COMPACT_ATOMS: atom_id res chain seq x y z
N MET A 1 6.37 5.61 48.74
CA MET A 1 5.47 5.77 47.57
C MET A 1 5.29 7.27 47.34
N SER A 2 6.07 7.88 46.45
CA SER A 2 5.90 9.30 46.12
C SER A 2 4.59 9.48 45.37
N LYS A 3 3.64 10.25 45.93
CA LYS A 3 2.47 10.70 45.18
C LYS A 3 2.96 11.67 44.11
N SER A 4 2.98 11.25 42.86
CA SER A 4 3.09 12.17 41.73
C SER A 4 1.76 12.92 41.63
N SER A 5 1.72 14.13 42.19
CA SER A 5 0.66 15.09 41.93
C SER A 5 0.77 15.52 40.47
N SER A 6 0.04 14.85 39.59
CA SER A 6 -0.17 15.28 38.21
C SER A 6 -0.92 16.61 38.28
N ASN A 7 -0.19 17.70 38.06
CA ASN A 7 -0.78 19.00 37.84
C ASN A 7 -1.46 18.95 36.47
N ASP A 8 -2.71 18.49 36.43
CA ASP A 8 -3.62 18.69 35.30
C ASP A 8 -3.97 20.18 35.23
N GLY A 9 -2.97 20.99 34.88
CA GLY A 9 -3.17 22.38 34.53
C GLY A 9 -4.10 22.41 33.33
N ILE A 10 -5.18 23.20 33.45
CA ILE A 10 -6.16 23.35 32.38
C ILE A 10 -5.40 23.65 31.09
N GLY A 11 -5.48 22.74 30.12
CA GLY A 11 -4.67 22.84 28.92
C GLY A 11 -4.93 24.18 28.25
N ILE A 12 -3.88 24.82 27.73
CA ILE A 12 -3.97 26.15 27.11
C ILE A 12 -5.05 26.23 26.01
N LEU A 13 -5.41 25.08 25.42
CA LEU A 13 -6.54 24.92 24.50
C LEU A 13 -7.90 25.29 25.11
N GLY A 14 -8.17 24.92 26.36
CA GLY A 14 -9.40 25.28 27.06
C GLY A 14 -9.44 26.78 27.36
N LEU A 15 -8.32 27.34 27.82
CA LEU A 15 -8.16 28.78 28.07
C LEU A 15 -8.30 29.60 26.78
N LEU A 16 -7.75 29.12 25.67
CA LEU A 16 -7.88 29.72 24.34
C LEU A 16 -9.32 29.65 23.83
N GLY A 17 -10.01 28.53 24.06
CA GLY A 17 -11.44 28.40 23.76
C GLY A 17 -12.29 29.42 24.54
N VAL A 18 -12.06 29.56 25.85
CA VAL A 18 -12.75 30.55 26.67
C VAL A 18 -12.42 31.99 26.25
N ALA A 19 -11.15 32.29 25.92
CA ALA A 19 -10.74 33.62 25.44
C ALA A 19 -11.46 34.03 24.15
N PHE A 20 -11.64 33.09 23.20
CA PHE A 20 -12.42 33.33 21.97
C PHE A 20 -13.91 33.60 22.25
N VAL A 21 -14.50 32.92 23.23
CA VAL A 21 -15.89 33.15 23.66
C VAL A 21 -16.04 34.53 24.31
N VAL A 22 -15.10 34.93 25.17
CA VAL A 22 -15.11 36.25 25.82
C VAL A 22 -14.96 37.37 24.80
N LEU A 23 -14.06 37.23 23.82
CA LEU A 23 -13.86 38.22 22.75
C LEU A 23 -15.11 38.41 21.87
N LYS A 24 -15.92 37.35 21.70
CA LYS A 24 -17.21 37.42 21.00
C LYS A 24 -18.29 38.14 21.83
N LEU A 25 -18.27 37.97 23.16
CA LEU A 25 -19.21 38.64 24.08
C LEU A 25 -18.91 40.13 24.24
N THR A 26 -17.64 40.54 24.17
CA THR A 26 -17.24 41.96 24.16
C THR A 26 -17.55 42.69 22.84
N ASN A 27 -18.25 42.03 21.90
CA ASN A 27 -18.74 42.60 20.65
C ASN A 27 -17.65 43.24 19.77
N PHE A 28 -16.39 42.84 19.95
CA PHE A 28 -15.26 43.37 19.19
C PHE A 28 -15.21 42.82 17.75
N ILE A 29 -15.95 41.73 17.48
CA ILE A 29 -16.01 41.05 16.18
C ILE A 29 -17.43 40.53 15.92
N ASP A 30 -18.11 41.08 14.90
CA ASP A 30 -19.47 40.70 14.43
C ASP A 30 -19.50 39.41 13.58
N TRP A 31 -18.40 38.65 13.54
CA TRP A 31 -18.26 37.52 12.62
C TRP A 31 -19.09 36.29 13.02
N SER A 32 -19.36 35.48 12.00
CA SER A 32 -20.07 34.21 12.13
C SER A 32 -19.46 33.29 13.18
N TRP A 33 -20.34 32.67 13.96
CA TRP A 33 -20.03 31.77 15.08
C TRP A 33 -19.11 30.59 14.71
N TRP A 34 -19.02 30.28 13.42
CA TRP A 34 -18.05 29.35 12.84
C TRP A 34 -16.61 29.60 13.28
N TYR A 35 -16.15 30.85 13.37
CA TYR A 35 -14.78 31.17 13.81
C TYR A 35 -14.53 30.92 15.30
N VAL A 36 -15.56 31.06 16.14
CA VAL A 36 -15.45 30.80 17.58
C VAL A 36 -15.22 29.32 17.85
N THR A 37 -15.81 28.46 17.01
CA THR A 37 -15.66 27.01 17.14
C THR A 37 -14.39 26.45 16.49
N LEU A 38 -13.67 27.25 15.67
CA LEU A 38 -12.48 26.82 14.92
C LEU A 38 -11.40 26.12 15.77
N PRO A 39 -11.07 26.57 17.01
CA PRO A 39 -10.16 25.80 17.89
C PRO A 39 -10.72 24.43 18.32
N PHE A 40 -12.04 24.28 18.45
CA PHE A 40 -12.68 22.99 18.71
C PHE A 40 -12.73 22.11 17.45
N TRP A 41 -13.04 22.69 16.29
CA TRP A 41 -13.03 21.96 15.01
C TRP A 41 -11.62 21.60 14.57
N GLY A 42 -10.58 22.36 14.91
CA GLY A 42 -9.21 22.07 14.51
C GLY A 42 -8.75 20.70 14.99
N GLY A 43 -8.97 20.38 16.26
CA GLY A 43 -8.68 19.06 16.81
C GLY A 43 -9.58 17.96 16.23
N ILE A 44 -10.90 18.21 16.18
CA ILE A 44 -11.90 17.25 15.70
C ILE A 44 -11.70 16.91 14.21
N ALA A 45 -11.44 17.92 13.37
CA ALA A 45 -11.21 17.76 11.94
C ALA A 45 -9.95 16.95 11.66
N LEU A 46 -8.88 17.18 12.43
CA LEU A 46 -7.62 16.44 12.28
C LEU A 46 -7.80 14.94 12.58
N VAL A 47 -8.58 14.62 13.62
CA VAL A 47 -8.95 13.23 13.94
C VAL A 47 -9.83 12.60 12.85
N LEU A 48 -10.86 13.32 12.38
CA LEU A 48 -11.75 12.85 11.31
C LEU A 48 -11.00 12.58 10.00
N ILE A 49 -10.08 13.46 9.61
CA ILE A 49 -9.24 13.29 8.42
C ILE A 49 -8.32 12.07 8.59
N GLY A 50 -7.67 11.92 9.75
CA GLY A 50 -6.81 10.77 10.04
C GLY A 50 -7.57 9.44 9.97
N LEU A 51 -8.77 9.38 10.57
CA LEU A 51 -9.61 8.20 10.54
C LEU A 51 -10.12 7.90 9.11
N GLY A 52 -10.49 8.93 8.35
CA GLY A 52 -10.89 8.81 6.96
C GLY A 52 -9.78 8.23 6.07
N ILE A 53 -8.54 8.73 6.23
CA ILE A 53 -7.37 8.21 5.51
C ILE A 53 -7.10 6.75 5.92
N TYR A 54 -7.20 6.44 7.22
CA TYR A 54 -6.99 5.08 7.71
C TYR A 54 -8.01 4.08 7.14
N VAL A 55 -9.29 4.43 7.15
CA VAL A 55 -10.36 3.62 6.55
C VAL A 55 -10.19 3.49 5.04
N LEU A 56 -9.85 4.58 4.36
CA LEU A 56 -9.56 4.57 2.92
C LEU A 56 -8.37 3.66 2.61
N TYR A 57 -7.30 3.72 3.39
CA TYR A 57 -6.13 2.86 3.24
C TYR A 57 -6.49 1.37 3.39
N GLN A 58 -7.26 1.02 4.43
CA GLN A 58 -7.76 -0.34 4.64
C GLN A 58 -8.67 -0.80 3.50
N LEU A 59 -9.51 0.09 2.96
CA LEU A 59 -10.40 -0.22 1.84
C LEU A 59 -9.63 -0.44 0.53
N LEU A 60 -8.59 0.36 0.29
CA LEU A 60 -7.71 0.23 -0.87
C LEU A 60 -6.87 -1.06 -0.81
N THR A 61 -6.39 -1.46 0.38
CA THR A 61 -5.64 -2.71 0.54
C THR A 61 -6.53 -3.95 0.50
N ALA A 62 -7.80 -3.85 0.92
CA ALA A 62 -8.76 -4.95 0.88
C ALA A 62 -9.17 -5.39 -0.54
N LYS A 63 -9.01 -4.51 -1.56
CA LYS A 63 -9.40 -4.80 -2.96
C LYS A 63 -8.33 -5.53 -3.78
N LYS A 64 -7.32 -6.14 -3.17
CA LYS A 64 -6.32 -6.95 -3.89
C LYS A 64 -6.92 -8.31 -4.27
N GLY A 65 -7.71 -8.29 -5.35
CA GLY A 65 -8.40 -9.43 -5.94
C GLY A 65 -7.46 -10.62 -6.14
N ARG A 66 -7.92 -11.79 -5.69
CA ARG A 66 -7.21 -13.06 -5.78
C ARG A 66 -7.04 -13.42 -7.25
N VAL A 67 -5.81 -13.44 -7.75
CA VAL A 67 -5.51 -14.01 -9.06
C VAL A 67 -5.80 -15.52 -8.97
N PRO A 68 -6.77 -16.07 -9.72
CA PRO A 68 -6.99 -17.50 -9.74
C PRO A 68 -5.72 -18.17 -10.26
N LYS A 69 -5.16 -19.10 -9.48
CA LYS A 69 -3.97 -19.86 -9.88
C LYS A 69 -4.33 -20.71 -11.10
N MET A 70 -3.98 -20.21 -12.29
CA MET A 70 -4.12 -20.98 -13.52
C MET A 70 -3.30 -22.27 -13.40
N LYS A 71 -3.93 -23.41 -13.69
CA LYS A 71 -3.24 -24.70 -13.77
C LYS A 71 -2.17 -24.60 -14.86
N LYS A 72 -0.92 -24.88 -14.52
CA LYS A 72 0.20 -24.80 -15.47
C LYS A 72 -0.06 -25.79 -16.62
N PRO A 73 0.04 -25.37 -17.89
CA PRO A 73 -0.15 -26.28 -19.00
C PRO A 73 0.92 -27.39 -18.97
N PRO A 74 0.61 -28.59 -19.51
CA PRO A 74 1.60 -29.65 -19.64
C PRO A 74 2.80 -29.14 -20.47
N LYS A 75 4.01 -29.44 -20.00
CA LYS A 75 5.25 -29.00 -20.64
C LYS A 75 5.31 -29.58 -22.05
N PRO A 76 5.46 -28.77 -23.12
CA PRO A 76 5.54 -29.30 -24.47
C PRO A 76 6.78 -30.20 -24.63
N PRO A 77 6.74 -31.18 -25.54
CA PRO A 77 7.91 -32.00 -25.84
C PRO A 77 9.06 -31.09 -26.31
N ILE A 78 10.24 -31.30 -25.73
CA ILE A 78 11.44 -30.51 -26.04
C ILE A 78 11.84 -30.84 -27.48
N ARG A 79 11.58 -29.91 -28.40
CA ARG A 79 12.04 -30.04 -29.79
C ARG A 79 13.56 -29.96 -29.82
N LYS A 80 14.23 -31.02 -30.28
CA LYS A 80 15.69 -31.03 -30.49
C LYS A 80 16.11 -29.84 -31.37
N SER A 81 17.24 -29.21 -31.05
CA SER A 81 17.78 -28.10 -31.83
C SER A 81 18.13 -28.58 -33.24
N ARG A 82 18.07 -27.68 -34.24
CA ARG A 82 18.49 -27.98 -35.62
C ARG A 82 19.93 -28.49 -35.70
N PHE A 83 20.77 -28.07 -34.76
CA PHE A 83 22.13 -28.55 -34.64
C PHE A 83 22.19 -30.02 -34.26
N GLN A 84 21.39 -30.43 -33.27
CA GLN A 84 21.31 -31.83 -32.87
C GLN A 84 20.82 -32.72 -34.03
N GLN A 85 19.88 -32.23 -34.84
CA GLN A 85 19.42 -32.94 -36.04
C GLN A 85 20.57 -33.16 -37.04
N LYS A 86 21.38 -32.13 -37.29
CA LYS A 86 22.56 -32.23 -38.17
C LYS A 86 23.63 -33.16 -37.62
N LEU A 87 23.83 -33.20 -36.30
CA LEU A 87 24.76 -34.13 -35.67
C LEU A 87 24.29 -35.57 -35.85
N ASP A 88 23.02 -35.84 -35.61
CA ASP A 88 22.42 -37.16 -35.79
C ASP A 88 22.55 -37.61 -37.28
N GLU A 89 22.33 -36.70 -38.24
CA GLU A 89 22.55 -36.93 -39.68
C GLU A 89 24.02 -37.26 -40.00
N LYS A 90 24.98 -36.49 -39.46
CA LYS A 90 26.41 -36.70 -39.70
C LYS A 90 26.94 -37.99 -39.07
N MET A 91 26.42 -38.37 -37.91
CA MET A 91 26.76 -39.64 -37.27
C MET A 91 26.22 -40.83 -38.09
N ALA A 92 24.99 -40.74 -38.59
CA ALA A 92 24.42 -41.76 -39.48
C ALA A 92 25.20 -41.89 -40.80
N GLU A 93 25.59 -40.77 -41.42
CA GLU A 93 26.44 -40.78 -42.62
C GLU A 93 27.81 -41.43 -42.35
N ALA A 94 28.43 -41.15 -41.19
CA ALA A 94 29.70 -41.74 -40.81
C ALA A 94 29.58 -43.26 -40.55
N GLU A 95 28.48 -43.71 -39.94
CA GLU A 95 28.20 -45.14 -39.75
C GLU A 95 28.02 -45.87 -41.09
N LEU A 96 27.29 -45.28 -42.04
CA LEU A 96 27.11 -45.85 -43.39
C LEU A 96 28.42 -45.92 -44.17
N LEU A 97 29.28 -44.91 -44.05
CA LEU A 97 30.59 -44.92 -44.70
C LEU A 97 31.52 -45.95 -44.06
N LYS A 98 31.45 -46.14 -42.74
CA LYS A 98 32.20 -47.15 -42.02
C LYS A 98 31.76 -48.57 -42.42
N SER A 99 30.46 -48.82 -42.58
CA SER A 99 29.96 -50.12 -43.04
C SER A 99 30.36 -50.38 -44.49
N LYS A 100 30.26 -49.39 -45.38
CA LYS A 100 30.65 -49.52 -46.79
C LYS A 100 32.15 -49.72 -47.01
N SER A 101 32.99 -49.27 -46.07
CA SER A 101 34.44 -49.51 -46.12
C SER A 101 34.85 -50.88 -45.56
N GLN A 102 33.94 -51.60 -44.90
CA GLN A 102 34.19 -52.94 -44.34
C GLN A 102 33.69 -54.06 -45.26
N GLU A 103 32.95 -53.73 -46.31
CA GLU A 103 32.59 -54.61 -47.44
C GLU A 103 33.58 -54.45 -48.60
#